data_AF-A0A1P8RSR2-F1
#
_entry.id   AF-A0A1P8RSR2-F1
#
_cell.length_a   1.000
_cell.length_b   1.000
_cell.length_c   1.000
_cell.angle_alpha   90.00
_cell.angle_beta   90.00
_cell.angle_gamma   90.00
#
_symmetry.space_group_name_H-M   'P 1'
#
loop_
_entity.id
_entity.type
_entity.pdbx_description
1 polymer ?
#
loop_
_entity_poly.entity_id
_entity_poly.type
_entity_poly.pdbx_seq_one_letter_code
_entity_poly.pdbx_strand_id
1 'polypeptide(L)'
;MKILKWIIGIILLGGFLYYFGFWAVYYFSMKKSNKEAMEISCMEQTNQSYDGKIHKVLRYEYSGYMNQKFFGLDIITADSTDNRISYLFLIESNSDLLELAEIGQAVKKENGNDYFELTLKNGISKTFKVPDCEK
;
A
#
# COMPACT_ATOMS: atom_id res chain seq x y z
N MET A 1 48.44 -2.24 31.25
CA MET A 1 47.33 -3.04 30.68
C MET A 1 45.92 -2.42 30.83
N LYS A 2 45.68 -1.43 31.71
CA LYS A 2 44.35 -0.79 31.85
C LYS A 2 43.97 0.13 30.67
N ILE A 3 44.90 0.94 30.16
CA ILE A 3 44.65 1.94 29.10
C ILE A 3 44.24 1.29 27.77
N LEU A 4 44.85 0.15 27.41
CA LEU A 4 44.53 -0.58 26.18
C LEU A 4 43.08 -1.10 26.17
N LYS A 5 42.54 -1.50 27.33
CA LYS A 5 41.13 -1.93 27.45
C LYS A 5 40.14 -0.78 27.21
N TRP A 6 40.49 0.43 27.62
CA TRP A 6 39.67 1.63 27.39
C TRP A 6 39.63 2.01 25.91
N ILE A 7 40.77 1.94 25.22
CA ILE A 7 40.86 2.25 23.77
C ILE A 7 40.03 1.25 22.95
N ILE A 8 40.11 -0.05 23.25
CA ILE A 8 39.30 -1.07 22.58
C ILE A 8 37.81 -0.86 22.85
N GLY A 9 37.43 -0.50 24.08
CA GLY A 9 36.05 -0.18 24.44
C GLY A 9 35.49 1.00 23.63
N ILE A 10 36.27 2.06 23.42
CA ILE A 10 35.88 3.22 22.63
C ILE A 10 35.69 2.86 21.16
N ILE A 11 36.59 2.04 20.59
CA ILE A 11 36.50 1.60 19.19
C ILE A 11 35.25 0.72 18.97
N LEU A 12 34.97 -0.22 19.87
CA LEU A 12 33.79 -1.07 19.80
C LEU A 12 32.49 -0.27 19.94
N LEU A 13 32.45 0.71 20.86
CA LEU A 13 31.29 1.57 21.05
C LEU A 13 31.05 2.46 19.81
N GLY A 14 32.12 3.01 19.23
CA GLY A 14 32.05 3.81 18.00
C GLY A 14 31.54 3.00 16.81
N GLY A 15 32.04 1.78 16.64
CA GLY A 15 31.56 0.85 15.60
C GLY A 15 30.08 0.47 15.79
N PHE A 16 29.66 0.22 17.04
CA PHE A 16 28.26 -0.10 17.35
C PHE A 16 27.33 1.08 17.06
N LEU A 17 27.69 2.29 17.50
CA LEU A 17 26.90 3.49 17.25
C LEU A 17 26.82 3.84 15.76
N TYR A 18 27.92 3.66 15.02
CA TYR A 18 27.94 3.87 13.57
C TYR A 18 27.02 2.87 12.85
N TYR A 19 27.11 1.58 13.19
CA TYR A 19 26.23 0.56 12.62
C TYR A 19 24.75 0.85 12.91
N PHE A 20 24.42 1.18 14.17
CA PHE A 20 23.04 1.48 14.56
C PHE A 20 22.51 2.75 13.90
N GLY A 21 23.33 3.80 13.78
CA GLY A 21 22.98 5.04 13.09
C GLY A 21 22.71 4.82 11.60
N PHE A 22 23.55 4.05 10.91
CA PHE A 22 23.33 3.68 9.52
C PHE A 22 22.02 2.89 9.35
N TRP A 23 21.75 1.96 10.25
CA TRP A 23 20.53 1.16 10.26
C TRP A 23 19.26 2.01 10.46
N ALA A 24 19.31 2.95 11.40
CA ALA A 24 18.21 3.88 11.66
C ALA A 24 17.93 4.79 10.46
N VAL A 25 18.97 5.39 9.86
CA VAL A 25 18.83 6.24 8.67
C VAL A 25 18.24 5.44 7.50
N TYR A 26 18.77 4.24 7.24
CA TYR A 26 18.25 3.35 6.20
C TYR A 26 16.78 3.00 6.43
N TYR A 27 16.39 2.68 7.67
CA TYR A 27 15.01 2.40 8.04
C TYR A 27 14.07 3.58 7.77
N PHE A 28 14.45 4.80 8.17
CA PHE A 28 13.63 5.99 7.93
C PHE A 28 13.53 6.37 6.44
N SER A 29 14.63 6.26 5.68
CA SER A 29 14.63 6.52 4.23
C SER A 29 13.75 5.54 3.46
N MET A 30 13.79 4.26 3.80
CA MET A 30 12.90 3.24 3.20
C MET A 30 11.44 3.49 3.57
N LYS A 31 11.14 3.84 4.83
CA LYS A 31 9.77 4.20 5.25
C LYS A 31 9.24 5.40 4.46
N LYS A 32 10.08 6.40 4.20
CA LYS A 32 9.73 7.59 3.40
C LYS A 32 9.49 7.25 1.93
N SER A 33 10.39 6.51 1.31
CA SER A 33 10.26 6.11 -0.10
C SER A 33 9.05 5.22 -0.35
N ASN A 34 8.70 4.33 0.59
CA ASN A 34 7.49 3.52 0.49
C ASN A 34 6.22 4.36 0.63
N LYS A 35 6.22 5.34 1.53
CA LYS A 35 5.14 6.30 1.65
C LYS A 35 4.98 7.10 0.34
N GLU A 36 6.08 7.59 -0.22
CA GLU A 36 6.09 8.32 -1.50
C GLU A 36 5.62 7.43 -2.68
N ALA A 37 6.01 6.16 -2.74
CA ALA A 37 5.55 5.24 -3.80
C ALA A 37 4.04 4.92 -3.69
N MET A 38 3.53 4.81 -2.45
CA MET A 38 2.09 4.68 -2.20
C MET A 38 1.35 5.97 -2.59
N GLU A 39 1.90 7.14 -2.30
CA GLU A 39 1.32 8.45 -2.65
C GLU A 39 1.28 8.69 -4.17
N ILE A 40 2.37 8.39 -4.89
CA ILE A 40 2.44 8.54 -6.36
C ILE A 40 1.40 7.64 -7.05
N SER A 41 1.27 6.39 -6.61
CA SER A 41 0.25 5.46 -7.12
C SER A 41 -1.18 5.97 -6.87
N CYS A 42 -1.36 6.82 -5.86
CA CYS A 42 -2.65 7.31 -5.40
C CYS A 42 -3.05 8.66 -6.06
N MET A 43 -2.10 9.54 -6.37
CA MET A 43 -2.34 10.86 -7.00
C MET A 43 -2.81 10.78 -8.46
N GLU A 44 -2.33 9.83 -9.25
CA GLU A 44 -2.75 9.71 -10.66
C GLU A 44 -4.18 9.15 -10.81
N GLN A 45 -4.72 8.51 -9.76
CA GLN A 45 -5.99 7.77 -9.80
C GLN A 45 -7.17 8.47 -9.11
N THR A 46 -6.94 9.55 -8.35
CA THR A 46 -7.93 10.13 -7.42
C THR A 46 -8.96 11.05 -8.08
N ASN A 47 -8.61 11.74 -9.17
CA ASN A 47 -9.46 12.79 -9.76
C ASN A 47 -10.41 12.31 -10.89
N GLN A 48 -10.48 11.00 -11.15
CA GLN A 48 -11.34 10.44 -12.19
C GLN A 48 -12.52 9.69 -11.57
N SER A 49 -13.72 10.00 -12.04
CA SER A 49 -14.91 9.14 -11.86
C SER A 49 -14.88 8.06 -12.91
N TYR A 50 -15.30 6.85 -12.56
CA TYR A 50 -15.46 5.79 -13.53
C TYR A 50 -16.45 4.73 -13.05
N ASP A 51 -17.05 4.08 -14.04
CA ASP A 51 -17.73 2.80 -13.89
C ASP A 51 -16.83 1.71 -14.50
N GLY A 52 -16.60 0.65 -13.73
CA GLY A 52 -15.67 -0.41 -14.11
C GLY A 52 -16.07 -1.77 -13.60
N LYS A 53 -15.24 -2.77 -13.93
CA LYS A 53 -15.38 -4.13 -13.42
C LYS A 53 -14.06 -4.65 -12.89
N ILE A 54 -14.10 -5.40 -11.80
CA ILE A 54 -12.91 -6.11 -11.30
C ILE A 54 -12.47 -7.11 -12.36
N HIS A 55 -11.26 -6.93 -12.87
CA HIS A 55 -10.64 -7.84 -13.82
C HIS A 55 -9.77 -8.88 -13.09
N LYS A 56 -9.02 -8.45 -12.07
CA LYS A 56 -8.14 -9.32 -11.29
C LYS A 56 -8.08 -8.88 -9.83
N VAL A 57 -7.92 -9.87 -8.96
CA VAL A 57 -7.59 -9.69 -7.55
C VAL A 57 -6.23 -10.35 -7.32
N LEU A 58 -5.23 -9.57 -6.94
CA LEU A 58 -3.85 -10.02 -6.74
C LEU A 58 -3.53 -9.99 -5.24
N ARG A 59 -2.73 -10.93 -4.75
CA ARG A 59 -2.26 -10.94 -3.36
C ARG A 59 -0.75 -10.83 -3.34
N TYR A 60 -0.25 -9.94 -2.49
CA TYR A 60 1.18 -9.69 -2.34
C TYR A 60 1.55 -9.89 -0.87
N GLU A 61 2.47 -10.83 -0.64
CA GLU A 61 3.06 -11.04 0.68
C GLU A 61 4.52 -10.58 0.64
N TYR A 62 4.81 -9.49 1.34
CA TYR A 62 6.18 -9.01 1.48
C TYR A 62 6.80 -9.60 2.75
N SER A 63 7.60 -10.65 2.60
CA SER A 63 8.39 -11.22 3.69
C SER A 63 9.65 -10.37 3.93
N GLY A 64 9.86 -9.89 5.16
CA GLY A 64 11.03 -9.07 5.53
C GLY A 64 10.65 -7.91 6.46
N TYR A 65 11.34 -6.78 6.36
CA TYR A 65 11.15 -5.63 7.26
C TYR A 65 9.79 -4.92 7.14
N MET A 66 9.04 -5.14 6.06
CA MET A 66 7.70 -4.59 5.93
C MET A 66 6.66 -5.42 6.69
N ASN A 67 6.88 -6.74 6.85
CA ASN A 67 5.95 -7.71 7.42
C ASN A 67 4.46 -7.36 7.23
N GLN A 68 4.10 -6.95 6.01
CA GLN A 68 2.78 -6.45 5.67
C GLN A 68 2.25 -7.19 4.46
N LYS A 69 0.95 -7.48 4.49
CA LYS A 69 0.25 -8.20 3.43
C LYS A 69 -0.66 -7.23 2.71
N PHE A 70 -0.58 -7.24 1.38
CA PHE A 70 -1.38 -6.37 0.53
C PHE A 70 -2.20 -7.20 -0.45
N PHE A 71 -3.27 -6.62 -0.97
CA PHE A 71 -3.95 -7.13 -2.15
C PHE A 71 -4.18 -6.01 -3.14
N GLY A 72 -4.15 -6.34 -4.42
CA GLY A 72 -4.43 -5.41 -5.50
C GLY A 72 -5.75 -5.72 -6.19
N LEU A 73 -6.43 -4.68 -6.65
CA LEU A 73 -7.60 -4.79 -7.51
C LEU A 73 -7.30 -4.11 -8.84
N ASP A 74 -7.35 -4.89 -9.91
CA ASP A 74 -7.30 -4.35 -11.26
C ASP A 74 -8.73 -4.15 -11.76
N ILE A 75 -9.06 -2.93 -12.13
CA ILE A 75 -10.38 -2.53 -12.61
C ILE A 75 -10.26 -2.19 -14.09
N ILE A 76 -11.11 -2.79 -14.93
CA ILE A 76 -11.26 -2.39 -16.32
C ILE A 76 -12.40 -1.38 -16.43
N THR A 77 -12.15 -0.25 -17.06
CA THR A 77 -13.13 0.80 -17.32
C THR A 77 -13.44 0.88 -18.81
N ALA A 78 -14.67 1.28 -19.16
CA ALA A 78 -15.09 1.46 -20.55
C ALA A 78 -14.71 2.85 -21.11
N ASP A 79 -14.44 3.81 -20.21
CA ASP A 79 -14.42 5.25 -20.53
C ASP A 79 -13.01 5.87 -20.60
N SER A 80 -11.94 5.06 -20.51
CA SER A 80 -10.55 5.51 -20.41
C SER A 80 -9.71 5.09 -21.63
N THR A 81 -8.69 5.88 -21.99
CA THR A 81 -7.64 5.50 -22.96
C THR A 81 -6.69 4.44 -22.43
N ASP A 82 -6.50 4.41 -21.10
CA ASP A 82 -5.88 3.32 -20.37
C ASP A 82 -6.99 2.54 -19.68
N ASN A 83 -7.48 1.48 -20.32
CA ASN A 83 -8.68 0.75 -19.90
C ASN A 83 -8.47 -0.07 -18.61
N ARG A 84 -7.46 0.27 -17.79
CA ARG A 84 -7.07 -0.50 -16.62
C ARG A 84 -6.54 0.41 -15.50
N ILE A 85 -7.19 0.36 -14.35
CA ILE A 85 -6.83 1.07 -13.13
C ILE A 85 -6.42 0.02 -12.09
N SER A 86 -5.31 0.21 -11.39
CA SER A 86 -4.79 -0.78 -10.43
C SER A 86 -4.69 -0.17 -9.05
N TYR A 87 -5.44 -0.71 -8.08
CA TYR A 87 -5.39 -0.32 -6.68
C TYR A 87 -4.57 -1.31 -5.87
N LEU A 88 -3.97 -0.84 -4.77
CA LEU A 88 -3.26 -1.65 -3.79
C LEU A 88 -3.75 -1.31 -2.38
N PHE A 89 -4.14 -2.32 -1.60
CA PHE A 89 -4.70 -2.19 -0.26
C PHE A 89 -3.93 -3.03 0.74
N LEU A 90 -3.79 -2.51 1.97
CA LEU A 90 -3.36 -3.31 3.12
C LEU A 90 -4.47 -4.30 3.49
N ILE A 91 -4.13 -5.59 3.63
CA ILE A 91 -5.10 -6.65 3.98
C ILE A 91 -5.64 -6.44 5.39
N GLU A 92 -4.80 -6.05 6.34
CA GLU A 92 -5.17 -5.89 7.76
C GLU A 92 -6.33 -4.90 7.97
N SER A 93 -6.37 -3.83 7.19
CA SER A 93 -7.39 -2.79 7.30
C SER A 93 -8.55 -2.95 6.30
N ASN A 94 -8.46 -3.87 5.33
CA ASN A 94 -9.41 -4.00 4.23
C ASN A 94 -9.79 -5.48 3.94
N SER A 95 -9.79 -6.33 4.97
CA SER A 95 -10.11 -7.76 4.84
C SER A 95 -11.49 -8.00 4.24
N ASP A 96 -12.48 -7.19 4.62
CA ASP A 96 -13.88 -7.34 4.18
C ASP A 96 -14.02 -7.05 2.68
N LEU A 97 -13.28 -6.03 2.19
CA LEU A 97 -13.21 -5.74 0.76
C LEU A 97 -12.59 -6.91 0.00
N LEU A 98 -11.51 -7.50 0.52
CA LEU A 98 -10.86 -8.65 -0.10
C LEU A 98 -11.75 -9.91 -0.11
N GLU A 99 -12.55 -10.13 0.94
CA GLU A 99 -13.46 -11.28 1.01
C GLU A 99 -14.61 -11.16 0.00
N LEU A 100 -15.08 -9.94 -0.24
CA LEU A 100 -16.25 -9.68 -1.08
C LEU A 100 -15.90 -9.36 -2.54
N ALA A 101 -14.66 -8.96 -2.82
CA ALA A 101 -14.19 -8.64 -4.15
C ALA A 101 -14.05 -9.90 -5.02
N GLU A 102 -14.83 -9.95 -6.10
CA GLU A 102 -14.81 -11.03 -7.08
C GLU A 102 -14.63 -10.49 -8.49
N ILE A 103 -13.94 -11.26 -9.33
CA ILE A 103 -13.77 -10.92 -10.75
C ILE A 103 -15.15 -10.80 -11.42
N GLY A 104 -15.34 -9.72 -12.17
CA GLY A 104 -16.55 -9.39 -12.91
C GLY A 104 -17.54 -8.51 -12.15
N GLN A 105 -17.35 -8.30 -10.84
CA GLN A 105 -18.19 -7.37 -10.07
C GLN A 105 -18.03 -5.94 -10.57
N ALA A 106 -19.15 -5.21 -10.56
CA ALA A 106 -19.17 -3.79 -10.89
C ALA A 106 -18.53 -2.98 -9.77
N VAL A 107 -17.70 -2.02 -10.16
CA VAL A 107 -17.10 -1.01 -9.27
C VAL A 107 -17.49 0.36 -9.80
N LYS A 108 -18.05 1.18 -8.93
CA LYS A 108 -18.32 2.59 -9.21
C LYS A 108 -17.49 3.48 -8.29
N LYS A 109 -16.83 4.49 -8.87
CA LYS A 109 -16.17 5.57 -8.14
C LYS A 109 -16.75 6.92 -8.59
N GLU A 110 -17.25 7.70 -7.63
CA GLU A 110 -17.74 9.06 -7.88
C GLU A 110 -16.67 10.12 -7.60
N ASN A 111 -16.85 11.32 -8.17
CA ASN A 111 -15.88 12.40 -8.06
C ASN A 111 -15.84 12.95 -6.63
N GLY A 112 -14.65 13.20 -6.10
CA GLY A 112 -14.45 13.86 -4.80
C GLY A 112 -14.84 13.03 -3.58
N ASN A 113 -15.23 11.75 -3.75
CA ASN A 113 -15.48 10.84 -2.65
C ASN A 113 -14.74 9.52 -2.89
N ASP A 114 -13.90 9.15 -1.92
CA ASP A 114 -13.07 7.95 -1.93
C ASP A 114 -13.90 6.75 -1.49
N TYR A 115 -14.89 6.33 -2.31
CA TYR A 115 -15.58 5.06 -2.10
C TYR A 115 -15.72 4.24 -3.38
N PHE A 116 -15.73 2.91 -3.20
CA PHE A 116 -16.17 1.94 -4.18
C PHE A 116 -17.54 1.42 -3.79
N GLU A 117 -18.45 1.42 -4.74
CA GLU A 117 -19.64 0.60 -4.62
C GLU A 117 -19.40 -0.73 -5.33
N LEU A 118 -19.50 -1.84 -4.59
CA LEU A 118 -19.46 -3.21 -5.12
C LEU A 118 -20.86 -3.81 -5.11
N THR A 119 -21.34 -4.22 -6.28
CA THR A 119 -22.59 -5.00 -6.39
C THR A 119 -22.30 -6.49 -6.21
N LEU A 120 -22.82 -7.07 -5.14
CA LEU A 120 -22.68 -8.50 -4.82
C LEU A 120 -23.59 -9.37 -5.69
N LYS A 121 -23.33 -10.68 -5.73
CA LYS A 121 -24.12 -11.67 -6.49
C LYS A 121 -25.61 -11.70 -6.14
N ASN A 122 -25.98 -11.29 -4.94
CA ASN A 122 -27.37 -11.21 -4.48
C ASN A 122 -28.06 -9.89 -4.88
N GLY A 123 -27.39 -9.03 -5.66
CA GLY A 123 -27.88 -7.73 -6.10
C GLY A 123 -27.78 -6.62 -5.04
N ILE A 124 -27.24 -6.92 -3.85
CA ILE A 124 -27.01 -5.92 -2.81
C ILE A 124 -25.71 -5.19 -3.12
N SER A 125 -25.76 -3.86 -3.16
CA SER A 125 -24.57 -3.03 -3.20
C SER A 125 -23.99 -2.84 -1.80
N LYS A 126 -22.66 -2.96 -1.67
CA LYS A 126 -21.90 -2.56 -0.49
C LYS A 126 -20.89 -1.49 -0.87
N THR A 127 -20.78 -0.48 -0.01
CA THR A 127 -19.84 0.61 -0.19
C THR A 127 -18.60 0.39 0.68
N PHE A 128 -17.43 0.53 0.09
CA PHE A 128 -16.14 0.45 0.75
C PHE A 128 -15.43 1.77 0.60
N LYS A 129 -14.90 2.30 1.70
CA LYS A 129 -14.06 3.51 1.61
C LYS A 129 -12.73 3.14 0.95
N VAL A 130 -12.40 3.82 -0.13
CA VAL A 130 -11.03 3.82 -0.65
C VAL A 130 -10.18 4.58 0.36
N PRO A 131 -9.01 4.07 0.77
CA PRO A 131 -8.13 4.83 1.64
C PRO A 131 -7.79 6.16 0.98
N ASP A 132 -8.10 7.26 1.68
CA ASP A 132 -7.62 8.58 1.29
C ASP A 132 -6.09 8.51 1.20
N CYS A 133 -5.51 9.03 0.13
CA CYS A 133 -4.06 9.20 0.09
C CYS A 133 -3.67 10.08 1.29
N GLU A 134 -2.73 9.66 2.13
CA GLU A 134 -2.16 10.58 3.12
C GLU A 134 -1.59 11.78 2.35
N LYS A 135 -2.09 12.98 2.66
CA LYS A 135 -1.58 14.25 2.12
C LYS A 135 -0.25 14.64 2.75
#